data_AF-A0A969XNS7-F1
#
_entry.id   AF-A0A969XNS7-F1
#
_cell.length_a   1.000
_cell.length_b   1.000
_cell.length_c   1.000
_cell.angle_alpha   90.00
_cell.angle_beta   90.00
_cell.angle_gamma   90.00
#
_symmetry.space_group_name_H-M   'P 1'
#
loop_
_entity.id
_entity.type
_entity.pdbx_description
1 polymer ?
#
loop_
_entity_poly.entity_id
_entity_poly.type
_entity_poly.pdbx_seq_one_letter_code
_entity_poly.pdbx_strand_id
1 'polypeptide(L)'
;MSACRLLSFHPRHAAEVATWALSAGEARAWAGQATPWPVPASVILSWREEPDVRSWLLVEDEAPVAYGELWVDVEEQEVELGRLIVRPDARGRGVGRLLVASLLRQAARTQLPTALVRVVPDNAAALACYRHAGFTPVDDEERRRFNAGQPLAYEWLRHDLRAPD
;
A
#
# COMPACT_ATOMS: atom_id res chain seq x y z
N MET A 1 -23.70 6.91 -0.62
CA MET A 1 -22.37 6.27 -0.42
C MET A 1 -22.13 6.22 1.07
N SER A 2 -21.88 5.04 1.62
CA SER A 2 -21.50 4.91 3.03
C SER A 2 -20.21 5.68 3.32
N ALA A 3 -20.10 6.24 4.52
CA ALA A 3 -18.95 7.06 4.88
C ALA A 3 -17.75 6.15 5.21
N CYS A 4 -16.70 6.25 4.41
CA CYS A 4 -15.43 5.57 4.70
C CYS A 4 -14.51 6.46 5.53
N ARG A 5 -13.79 5.88 6.50
CA ARG A 5 -12.80 6.57 7.34
C ARG A 5 -11.48 5.81 7.36
N LEU A 6 -10.38 6.54 7.34
CA LEU A 6 -9.03 5.97 7.51
C LEU A 6 -8.65 6.03 8.99
N LEU A 7 -8.35 4.88 9.59
CA LEU A 7 -7.99 4.73 11.00
C LEU A 7 -6.60 4.08 11.12
N SER A 8 -5.87 4.38 12.20
CA SER A 8 -4.63 3.65 12.50
C SER A 8 -4.92 2.17 12.70
N PHE A 9 -4.10 1.30 12.11
CA PHE A 9 -4.27 -0.14 12.24
C PHE A 9 -4.04 -0.61 13.69
N HIS A 10 -4.92 -1.49 14.16
CA HIS A 10 -4.80 -2.14 15.47
C HIS A 10 -4.54 -3.65 15.29
N PRO A 11 -3.61 -4.26 16.06
CA PRO A 11 -3.22 -5.68 15.96
C PRO A 11 -4.37 -6.68 15.92
N ARG A 12 -5.49 -6.37 16.58
CA ARG A 12 -6.72 -7.19 16.57
C ARG A 12 -7.25 -7.51 15.17
N HIS A 13 -6.94 -6.68 14.17
CA HIS A 13 -7.39 -6.88 12.78
C HIS A 13 -6.40 -7.70 11.94
N ALA A 14 -5.23 -8.08 12.47
CA ALA A 14 -4.20 -8.80 11.72
C ALA A 14 -4.73 -10.13 11.14
N ALA A 15 -5.46 -10.89 11.94
CA ALA A 15 -6.04 -12.16 11.50
C ALA A 15 -7.06 -11.98 10.38
N GLU A 16 -7.86 -10.92 10.42
CA GLU A 16 -8.83 -10.60 9.38
C GLU A 16 -8.12 -10.19 8.07
N VAL A 17 -7.20 -9.22 8.14
CA VAL A 17 -6.45 -8.71 6.97
C VAL A 17 -5.66 -9.83 6.28
N ALA A 18 -5.09 -10.76 7.05
CA ALA A 18 -4.34 -11.89 6.51
C ALA A 18 -5.18 -12.82 5.60
N THR A 19 -6.51 -12.81 5.73
CA THR A 19 -7.42 -13.59 4.87
C THR A 19 -7.75 -12.92 3.53
N TRP A 20 -7.34 -11.67 3.31
CA TRP A 20 -7.80 -10.90 2.15
C TRP A 20 -7.06 -11.23 0.85
N ALA A 21 -5.90 -11.87 0.93
CA ALA A 21 -5.29 -12.52 -0.22
C ALA A 21 -6.02 -13.85 -0.48
N LEU A 22 -6.45 -14.09 -1.71
CA LEU A 22 -7.27 -15.25 -2.09
C LEU A 22 -6.46 -16.44 -2.64
N SER A 23 -5.17 -16.24 -2.91
CA SER A 23 -4.28 -17.30 -3.39
C SER A 23 -2.84 -17.05 -2.96
N ALA A 24 -2.00 -18.08 -3.06
CA ALA A 24 -0.56 -17.93 -2.89
C ALA A 24 0.05 -16.90 -3.86
N GLY A 25 -0.52 -16.79 -5.07
CA GLY A 25 -0.10 -15.79 -6.05
C GLY A 25 -0.41 -14.36 -5.58
N GLU A 26 -1.63 -14.12 -5.10
CA GLU A 26 -2.01 -12.82 -4.51
C GLU A 26 -1.16 -12.49 -3.28
N ALA A 27 -0.94 -13.47 -2.39
CA ALA A 27 -0.09 -13.29 -1.22
C ALA A 27 1.33 -12.86 -1.61
N ARG A 28 1.96 -13.54 -2.58
CA ARG A 28 3.31 -13.17 -3.05
C ARG A 28 3.36 -11.81 -3.73
N ALA A 29 2.35 -11.48 -4.52
CA ALA A 29 2.25 -10.18 -5.21
C ALA A 29 2.05 -9.02 -4.21
N TRP A 30 1.33 -9.27 -3.11
CA TRP A 30 1.02 -8.28 -2.08
C TRP A 30 2.16 -8.12 -1.06
N ALA A 31 2.70 -9.23 -0.56
CA ALA A 31 3.48 -9.30 0.65
C ALA A 31 4.94 -9.76 0.43
N GLY A 32 5.29 -10.11 -0.82
CA GLY A 32 6.64 -10.54 -1.23
C GLY A 32 6.76 -12.04 -1.48
N GLN A 33 7.79 -12.45 -2.22
CA GLN A 33 7.95 -13.85 -2.67
C GLN A 33 8.08 -14.87 -1.53
N ALA A 34 8.62 -14.45 -0.39
CA ALA A 34 8.81 -15.29 0.79
C ALA A 34 7.54 -15.47 1.65
N THR A 35 6.42 -14.82 1.30
CA THR A 35 5.20 -14.90 2.11
C THR A 35 4.59 -16.31 2.10
N PRO A 36 4.36 -16.91 3.28
CA PRO A 36 3.66 -18.19 3.40
C PRO A 36 2.21 -18.12 2.89
N TRP A 37 1.68 -19.27 2.48
CA TRP A 37 0.26 -19.41 2.13
C TRP A 37 -0.39 -20.55 2.92
N PRO A 38 -1.50 -20.32 3.63
CA PRO A 38 -2.17 -19.03 3.87
C PRO A 38 -1.27 -18.01 4.60
N VAL A 39 -1.55 -16.72 4.44
CA VAL A 39 -0.78 -15.66 5.12
C VAL A 39 -1.09 -15.75 6.62
N PRO A 40 -0.09 -15.93 7.51
CA PRO A 40 -0.32 -15.93 8.94
C PRO A 40 -0.48 -14.50 9.46
N ALA A 41 -1.29 -14.30 10.49
CA ALA A 41 -1.47 -12.98 11.12
C ALA A 41 -0.14 -12.39 11.62
N SER A 42 0.83 -13.24 12.00
CA SER A 42 2.16 -12.82 12.44
C SER A 42 2.93 -12.04 11.38
N VAL A 43 2.71 -12.31 10.09
CA VAL A 43 3.34 -11.54 8.99
C VAL A 43 2.84 -10.09 8.99
N ILE A 44 1.54 -9.87 9.22
CA ILE A 44 0.95 -8.52 9.28
C ILE A 44 1.44 -7.80 10.55
N LEU A 45 1.56 -8.54 11.66
CA LEU A 45 2.06 -7.98 12.92
C LEU A 45 3.53 -7.56 12.82
N SER A 46 4.39 -8.35 12.15
CA SER A 46 5.81 -8.02 12.03
C SER A 46 6.07 -6.73 11.26
N TRP A 47 5.29 -6.43 10.21
CA TRP A 47 5.46 -5.20 9.44
C TRP A 47 5.23 -3.95 10.26
N ARG A 48 4.26 -3.99 11.18
CA ARG A 48 3.96 -2.88 12.09
C ARG A 48 5.11 -2.58 13.06
N GLU A 49 5.96 -3.56 13.35
CA GLU A 49 7.08 -3.40 14.27
C GLU A 49 8.28 -2.69 13.62
N GLU A 50 8.26 -2.51 12.30
CA GLU A 50 9.26 -1.73 11.56
C GLU A 50 9.16 -0.24 11.99
N PRO A 51 10.25 0.39 12.49
CA PRO A 51 10.21 1.72 13.13
C PRO A 51 9.56 2.83 12.30
N ASP A 52 9.80 2.79 11.00
CA ASP A 52 9.40 3.82 10.04
C ASP A 52 8.10 3.51 9.30
N VAL A 53 7.45 2.40 9.68
CA VAL A 53 6.18 1.97 9.10
C VAL A 53 5.02 2.50 9.93
N ARG A 54 3.99 2.96 9.23
CA ARG A 54 2.69 3.36 9.78
C ARG A 54 1.58 2.66 9.01
N SER A 55 0.90 1.73 9.67
CA SER A 55 -0.17 0.93 9.08
C SER A 55 -1.56 1.53 9.33
N TRP A 56 -2.44 1.41 8.33
CA TRP A 56 -3.78 2.00 8.32
C TRP A 56 -4.85 1.02 7.87
N LEU A 57 -6.08 1.24 8.34
CA LEU A 57 -7.30 0.57 7.86
C LEU A 57 -8.26 1.61 7.29
N LEU A 58 -8.80 1.31 6.10
CA LEU A 58 -10.00 1.97 5.61
C LEU A 58 -11.21 1.19 6.13
N VAL A 59 -12.12 1.89 6.79
CA VAL A 59 -13.30 1.31 7.44
C VAL A 59 -14.56 1.91 6.81
N GLU A 60 -15.48 1.07 6.38
CA GLU A 60 -16.81 1.42 5.87
C GLU A 60 -17.86 0.87 6.85
N ASP A 61 -18.73 1.73 7.39
CA ASP A 61 -19.80 1.33 8.33
C ASP A 61 -19.30 0.42 9.48
N GLU A 62 -18.18 0.81 10.11
CA GLU A 62 -17.47 0.08 11.19
C GLU A 62 -16.73 -1.21 10.76
N ALA A 63 -16.85 -1.64 9.50
CA ALA A 63 -16.16 -2.82 9.00
C ALA A 63 -14.86 -2.45 8.26
N PRO A 64 -13.70 -3.08 8.59
CA PRO A 64 -12.48 -2.93 7.79
C PRO A 64 -12.68 -3.43 6.36
N VAL A 65 -12.38 -2.58 5.38
CA VAL A 65 -12.53 -2.91 3.94
C VAL A 65 -11.23 -2.81 3.17
N ALA A 66 -10.20 -2.16 3.71
CA ALA A 66 -8.86 -2.13 3.11
C ALA A 66 -7.77 -1.86 4.14
N TYR A 67 -6.55 -2.24 3.79
CA TYR A 67 -5.33 -2.11 4.59
C TYR A 67 -4.22 -1.53 3.72
N GLY A 68 -3.35 -0.72 4.30
CA GLY A 68 -2.15 -0.24 3.63
C GLY A 68 -1.23 0.47 4.60
N GLU A 69 0.00 0.69 4.17
CA GLU A 69 1.06 1.23 4.99
C GLU A 69 1.72 2.43 4.32
N LEU A 70 2.33 3.27 5.16
CA LEU A 70 3.29 4.28 4.77
C LEU A 70 4.63 3.93 5.42
N TRP A 71 5.67 3.78 4.62
CA TRP A 71 7.05 3.77 5.08
C TRP A 71 7.61 5.18 4.87
N VAL A 72 8.00 5.85 5.95
CA VAL A 72 8.52 7.22 5.91
C VAL A 72 10.04 7.20 5.93
N ASP A 73 10.68 7.65 4.86
CA ASP A 73 12.13 7.77 4.78
C ASP A 73 12.52 9.26 4.71
N VAL A 74 12.97 9.79 5.84
CA VAL A 74 13.37 11.19 5.96
C VAL A 74 14.72 11.45 5.29
N GLU A 75 15.60 10.45 5.25
CA GLU A 75 16.94 10.58 4.65
C GLU A 75 16.83 10.69 3.13
N GLU A 76 15.99 9.85 2.52
CA GLU A 76 15.71 9.85 1.08
C GLU A 76 14.59 10.84 0.66
N GLN A 77 14.01 11.57 1.62
CA GLN A 77 12.98 12.60 1.39
C GLN A 77 11.71 12.05 0.70
N GLU A 78 11.26 10.87 1.11
CA GLU A 78 10.13 10.18 0.48
C GLU A 78 9.26 9.36 1.43
N VAL A 79 8.05 9.04 0.96
CA VAL A 79 7.13 8.12 1.64
C VAL A 79 6.73 7.00 0.67
N GLU A 80 7.04 5.74 0.96
CA GLU A 80 6.55 4.61 0.17
C GLU A 80 5.16 4.16 0.68
N LEU A 81 4.19 4.07 -0.23
CA LEU A 81 2.92 3.38 0.01
C LEU A 81 3.13 1.88 -0.19
N GLY A 82 2.97 1.09 0.88
CA GLY A 82 3.32 -0.33 0.89
C GLY A 82 2.21 -1.25 1.38
N ARG A 83 2.26 -2.52 0.95
CA ARG A 83 1.38 -3.61 1.43
C ARG A 83 -0.11 -3.29 1.35
N LEU A 84 -0.55 -2.60 0.28
CA LEU A 84 -1.96 -2.25 0.07
C LEU A 84 -2.78 -3.48 -0.33
N ILE A 85 -3.91 -3.71 0.33
CA ILE A 85 -4.87 -4.76 -0.02
C ILE A 85 -6.31 -4.36 0.30
N VAL A 86 -7.25 -4.81 -0.53
CA VAL A 86 -8.69 -4.57 -0.37
C VAL A 86 -9.38 -5.89 -0.05
N ARG A 87 -10.29 -5.85 0.93
CA ARG A 87 -11.11 -7.00 1.31
C ARG A 87 -11.84 -7.56 0.07
N PRO A 88 -11.85 -8.88 -0.16
CA PRO A 88 -12.34 -9.47 -1.40
C PRO A 88 -13.73 -9.01 -1.87
N ASP A 89 -14.71 -8.97 -0.97
CA ASP A 89 -16.10 -8.53 -1.20
C ASP A 89 -16.24 -7.01 -1.43
N ALA A 90 -15.20 -6.24 -1.13
CA ALA A 90 -15.14 -4.79 -1.29
C ALA A 90 -14.43 -4.36 -2.60
N ARG A 91 -13.83 -5.31 -3.34
CA ARG A 91 -13.14 -5.05 -4.61
C ARG A 91 -14.13 -4.60 -5.70
N GLY A 92 -13.64 -3.90 -6.72
CA GLY A 92 -14.47 -3.38 -7.83
C GLY A 92 -15.36 -2.19 -7.49
N ARG A 93 -15.49 -1.81 -6.21
CA ARG A 93 -16.35 -0.71 -5.73
C ARG A 93 -15.65 0.64 -5.59
N GLY A 94 -14.39 0.75 -6.04
CA GLY A 94 -13.57 1.95 -5.91
C GLY A 94 -12.81 2.08 -4.57
N VAL A 95 -12.91 1.10 -3.67
CA VAL A 95 -12.26 1.10 -2.35
C VAL A 95 -10.74 1.26 -2.45
N GLY A 96 -10.07 0.60 -3.40
CA GLY A 96 -8.63 0.76 -3.60
C GLY A 96 -8.22 2.19 -3.96
N ARG A 97 -9.00 2.88 -4.80
CA ARG A 97 -8.77 4.29 -5.14
C ARG A 97 -8.92 5.18 -3.91
N LEU A 98 -9.94 4.91 -3.10
CA LEU A 98 -10.18 5.66 -1.86
C LEU A 98 -9.08 5.43 -0.81
N LEU A 99 -8.56 4.20 -0.70
CA LEU A 99 -7.42 3.89 0.15
C LEU A 99 -6.19 4.69 -0.27
N VAL A 100 -5.79 4.63 -1.55
CA VAL A 100 -4.62 5.35 -2.07
C VAL A 100 -4.75 6.86 -1.82
N ALA A 101 -5.90 7.46 -2.16
CA ALA A 101 -6.14 8.88 -1.93
C ALA A 101 -6.09 9.25 -0.43
N SER A 102 -6.55 8.37 0.45
CA SER A 102 -6.50 8.59 1.89
C SER A 102 -5.08 8.47 2.45
N LEU A 103 -4.29 7.53 1.94
CA LEU A 103 -2.89 7.37 2.29
C LEU A 103 -2.04 8.54 1.80
N LEU A 104 -2.28 9.05 0.57
CA LEU A 104 -1.60 10.26 0.07
C LEU A 104 -1.86 11.49 0.96
N ARG A 105 -3.09 11.66 1.47
CA ARG A 105 -3.39 12.73 2.43
C ARG A 105 -2.63 12.57 3.75
N GLN A 106 -2.36 11.34 4.19
CA GLN A 106 -1.52 11.10 5.37
C GLN A 106 -0.04 11.31 5.05
N ALA A 107 0.43 10.83 3.90
CA ALA A 107 1.80 11.04 3.43
C ALA A 107 2.14 12.53 3.33
N ALA A 108 1.23 13.36 2.81
CA ALA A 108 1.40 14.82 2.74
C ALA A 108 1.67 15.48 4.11
N ARG A 109 1.18 14.90 5.22
CA ARG A 109 1.42 15.41 6.58
C ARG A 109 2.84 15.16 7.09
N THR A 110 3.61 14.28 6.44
CA THR A 110 5.03 14.10 6.73
C THR A 110 5.89 15.28 6.26
N GLN A 111 5.32 16.16 5.42
CA GLN A 111 6.01 17.29 4.78
C GLN A 111 7.18 16.88 3.87
N LEU A 112 7.28 15.59 3.54
CA LEU A 112 8.21 15.09 2.52
C LEU A 112 7.67 15.37 1.12
N PRO A 113 8.53 15.61 0.12
CA PRO A 113 8.12 16.06 -1.21
C PRO A 113 7.58 14.95 -2.10
N THR A 114 7.91 13.68 -1.84
CA THR A 114 7.64 12.58 -2.78
C THR A 114 6.92 11.42 -2.10
N ALA A 115 5.92 10.86 -2.76
CA ALA A 115 5.40 9.54 -2.46
C ALA A 115 5.79 8.56 -3.56
N LEU A 116 6.28 7.38 -3.17
CA LEU A 116 6.57 6.27 -4.07
C LEU A 116 5.59 5.12 -3.86
N VAL A 117 5.43 4.31 -4.89
CA VAL A 117 4.80 2.99 -4.79
C VAL A 117 5.41 2.05 -5.81
N ARG A 118 5.57 0.79 -5.42
CA ARG A 118 5.98 -0.28 -6.31
C ARG A 118 4.88 -1.32 -6.47
N VAL A 119 4.82 -1.91 -7.65
CA VAL A 119 3.79 -2.88 -7.99
C VAL A 119 4.31 -3.93 -8.95
N VAL A 120 3.88 -5.18 -8.80
CA VAL A 120 4.21 -6.23 -9.78
C VAL A 120 3.61 -5.88 -11.14
N PRO A 121 4.33 -6.07 -12.27
CA PRO A 121 3.89 -5.59 -13.59
C PRO A 121 2.48 -6.03 -14.00
N ASP A 122 2.08 -7.26 -13.65
CA ASP A 122 0.79 -7.83 -14.05
C ASP A 122 -0.40 -7.38 -13.19
N ASN A 123 -0.17 -6.56 -12.15
CA ASN A 123 -1.25 -6.06 -11.29
C ASN A 123 -1.90 -4.79 -11.87
N ALA A 124 -2.60 -4.98 -13.00
CA ALA A 124 -3.29 -3.91 -13.73
C ALA A 124 -4.29 -3.13 -12.86
N ALA A 125 -4.94 -3.80 -11.89
CA ALA A 125 -5.90 -3.16 -10.99
C ALA A 125 -5.23 -2.14 -10.05
N ALA A 126 -4.09 -2.49 -9.47
CA ALA A 126 -3.33 -1.59 -8.61
C ALA A 126 -2.73 -0.43 -9.43
N LEU A 127 -2.12 -0.72 -10.59
CA LEU A 127 -1.62 0.29 -11.53
C LEU A 127 -2.71 1.33 -11.90
N ALA A 128 -3.92 0.88 -12.19
CA ALA A 128 -5.05 1.77 -12.48
C ALA A 128 -5.43 2.64 -11.27
N CYS A 129 -5.37 2.10 -10.05
CA CYS A 129 -5.62 2.87 -8.83
C CYS A 129 -4.56 3.96 -8.62
N TYR A 130 -3.28 3.62 -8.76
CA TYR A 130 -2.18 4.58 -8.58
C TYR A 130 -2.22 5.68 -9.63
N ARG A 131 -2.36 5.34 -10.92
CA ARG A 131 -2.47 6.33 -12.00
C ARG A 131 -3.67 7.27 -11.81
N HIS A 132 -4.81 6.74 -11.37
CA HIS A 132 -5.97 7.58 -11.06
C HIS A 132 -5.73 8.54 -9.90
N ALA A 133 -4.88 8.15 -8.94
CA ALA A 133 -4.47 9.00 -7.83
C ALA A 133 -3.35 9.98 -8.19
N GLY A 134 -2.95 10.07 -9.47
CA GLY A 134 -1.93 11.01 -9.95
C GLY A 134 -0.49 10.49 -9.92
N PHE A 135 -0.28 9.21 -9.59
CA PHE A 135 1.04 8.62 -9.72
C PHE A 135 1.46 8.49 -11.19
N THR A 136 2.74 8.75 -11.46
CA THR A 136 3.37 8.60 -12.78
C THR A 136 4.55 7.65 -12.68
N PRO A 137 4.89 6.88 -13.72
CA PRO A 137 6.09 6.04 -13.71
C PRO A 137 7.34 6.88 -13.44
N VAL A 138 8.26 6.35 -12.64
CA VAL A 138 9.63 6.92 -12.55
C VAL A 138 10.37 6.70 -13.87
N ASP A 139 11.47 7.41 -14.09
CA ASP A 139 12.24 7.21 -15.32
C ASP A 139 12.93 5.83 -15.36
N ASP A 140 13.43 5.47 -16.54
CA ASP A 140 14.03 4.14 -16.75
C ASP A 140 15.33 3.91 -15.95
N GLU A 141 16.09 4.97 -15.65
CA GLU A 141 17.32 4.87 -14.87
C GLU A 141 16.99 4.66 -13.39
N GLU A 142 16.10 5.48 -12.84
CA GLU A 142 15.57 5.33 -11.48
C GLU A 142 14.93 3.97 -11.29
N ARG A 143 14.07 3.53 -12.23
CA ARG A 143 13.43 2.21 -12.18
C ARG A 143 14.45 1.08 -12.16
N ARG A 144 15.54 1.17 -12.94
CA ARG A 144 16.62 0.18 -12.90
C ARG A 144 17.34 0.19 -11.55
N ARG A 145 17.64 1.37 -11.01
CA ARG A 145 18.29 1.54 -9.70
C ARG A 145 17.43 0.96 -8.57
N PHE A 146 16.15 1.30 -8.52
CA PHE A 146 15.22 0.81 -7.48
C PHE A 146 14.95 -0.69 -7.57
N ASN A 147 15.07 -1.29 -8.76
CA ASN A 147 14.98 -2.74 -8.93
C ASN A 147 16.30 -3.48 -8.69
N ALA A 148 17.43 -2.79 -8.46
CA ALA A 148 18.69 -3.46 -8.19
C ALA A 148 18.58 -4.29 -6.90
N GLY A 149 18.84 -5.60 -7.01
CA GLY A 149 18.72 -6.53 -5.87
C GLY A 149 17.29 -6.92 -5.50
N GLN A 150 16.27 -6.38 -6.18
CA GLN A 150 14.89 -6.78 -5.98
C GLN A 150 14.61 -8.13 -6.67
N PRO A 151 13.71 -8.95 -6.13
CA PRO A 151 13.48 -10.28 -6.66
C PRO A 151 12.56 -10.28 -7.90
N LEU A 152 11.97 -9.12 -8.25
CA LEU A 152 11.18 -8.87 -9.45
C LEU A 152 11.57 -7.51 -10.04
N ALA A 153 11.34 -7.37 -11.35
CA ALA A 153 11.32 -6.06 -11.99
C ALA A 153 9.96 -5.38 -11.72
N TYR A 154 9.85 -4.70 -10.59
CA TYR A 154 8.66 -3.94 -10.23
C TYR A 154 8.49 -2.71 -11.12
N GLU A 155 7.24 -2.36 -11.36
CA GLU A 155 6.88 -1.02 -11.81
C GLU A 155 6.92 -0.07 -10.62
N TRP A 156 7.71 0.99 -10.74
CA TRP A 156 7.84 2.04 -9.74
C TRP A 156 7.13 3.30 -10.23
N LEU A 157 6.30 3.88 -9.36
CA LEU A 157 5.58 5.11 -9.66
C LEU A 157 5.82 6.13 -8.54
N ARG A 158 5.85 7.40 -8.93
CA ARG A 158 6.01 8.56 -8.05
C ARG A 158 4.82 9.50 -8.11
N HIS A 159 4.57 10.19 -7.01
CA HIS A 159 3.60 11.27 -6.88
C HIS A 159 4.22 12.40 -6.06
N ASP A 160 4.18 13.63 -6.58
CA ASP A 160 4.68 14.80 -5.85
C ASP A 160 3.68 15.19 -4.76
N LEU A 161 4.09 15.09 -3.51
CA LEU A 161 3.28 15.47 -2.37
C LEU A 161 3.25 17.00 -2.26
N ARG A 162 2.05 17.56 -2.26
CA ARG A 162 1.82 18.95 -1.90
C ARG A 162 1.53 18.99 -0.41
N ALA A 163 2.09 19.99 0.29
CA ALA A 163 1.69 20.24 1.67
C ALA A 163 0.16 20.42 1.73
N PRO A 164 -0.54 19.82 2.71
CA PRO A 164 -1.95 20.11 2.90
C PRO A 164 -2.11 21.59 3.26
N ASP A 165 -3.08 22.26 2.63
CA ASP A 165 -3.51 23.63 2.97
C ASP A 165 -3.93 23.77 4.44
#